data_AF-A0A8B9UCP0-F1
#
_entry.id   AF-A0A8B9UCP0-F1
#
_cell.length_a   1.000
_cell.length_b   1.000
_cell.length_c   1.000
_cell.angle_alpha   90.00
_cell.angle_beta   90.00
_cell.angle_gamma   90.00
#
_symmetry.space_group_name_H-M   'P 1'
#
loop_
_entity.id
_entity.type
_entity.pdbx_description
1 polymer ?
#
loop_
_entity_poly.entity_id
_entity_poly.type
_entity_poly.pdbx_seq_one_letter_code
_entity_poly.pdbx_strand_id
1 'polypeptide(L)'
;MTVLLIEAFYGGSHKQLMDLLQEELKEDCVLCTLPAKKWHWKARTAALYFMQTVPTNPNYRILFASSVLNLAELAALRPDLGKLKKVLYFHENQLAYPVQNWKERDFQYGYNQILSCLVADVVVFNSAFNMESFLTSIGKFMKLIPDHRPKDLEKIIRPKCQVLYFPVRFPDVSRSVHFPHHKLPPVCQNYLFIVKRGQGGERNSREQ
;
A
#
# COMPACT_ATOMS: atom_id res chain seq x y z
N MET A 1 -1.12 -6.57 19.53
CA MET A 1 -0.77 -6.95 18.14
C MET A 1 -0.48 -5.66 17.42
N THR A 2 0.68 -5.51 16.78
CA THR A 2 1.10 -4.19 16.27
C THR A 2 1.12 -4.16 14.74
N VAL A 3 0.62 -3.08 14.16
CA VAL A 3 0.65 -2.77 12.73
C VAL A 3 1.85 -1.86 12.45
N LEU A 4 2.73 -2.28 11.55
CA LEU A 4 3.82 -1.45 11.07
C LEU A 4 3.35 -0.65 9.86
N LEU A 5 3.31 0.68 9.98
CA LEU A 5 2.98 1.61 8.91
C LEU A 5 4.28 2.17 8.33
N ILE A 6 4.53 1.97 7.03
CA ILE A 6 5.73 2.48 6.34
C ILE A 6 5.33 3.43 5.21
N GLU A 7 5.79 4.68 5.29
CA GLU A 7 5.56 5.68 4.25
C GLU A 7 6.88 6.26 3.73
N ALA A 8 7.24 5.88 2.50
CA ALA A 8 8.44 6.36 1.84
C ALA A 8 8.34 7.82 1.36
N PHE A 9 7.13 8.39 1.29
CA PHE A 9 6.86 9.75 0.86
C PHE A 9 5.78 10.41 1.74
N TYR A 10 6.16 10.83 2.94
CA TYR A 10 5.21 11.33 3.94
C TYR A 10 4.93 12.82 3.75
N GLY A 11 3.92 13.12 2.92
CA GLY A 11 3.42 14.46 2.64
C GLY A 11 2.11 14.41 1.84
N GLY A 12 1.42 15.56 1.71
CA GLY A 12 0.15 15.62 0.97
C GLY A 12 -0.87 14.56 1.41
N SER A 13 -1.48 13.87 0.44
CA SER A 13 -2.47 12.81 0.67
C SER A 13 -1.88 11.57 1.36
N HIS A 14 -0.60 11.25 1.15
CA HIS A 14 0.09 10.15 1.86
C HIS A 14 0.12 10.38 3.36
N LYS A 15 0.55 11.59 3.78
CA LYS A 15 0.57 11.98 5.19
C LYS A 15 -0.83 11.91 5.80
N GLN A 16 -1.84 12.45 5.12
CA GLN A 16 -3.22 12.43 5.61
C GLN A 16 -3.74 11.00 5.86
N LEU A 17 -3.42 10.05 4.97
CA LEU A 17 -3.80 8.66 5.17
C LEU A 17 -3.08 8.02 6.36
N MET A 18 -1.76 8.22 6.45
CA MET A 18 -0.95 7.63 7.52
C MET A 18 -1.34 8.20 8.90
N ASP A 19 -1.61 9.50 8.97
CA ASP A 19 -2.09 10.17 10.19
C ASP A 19 -3.44 9.62 10.63
N LEU A 20 -4.37 9.42 9.67
CA LEU A 20 -5.65 8.80 9.97
C LEU A 20 -5.48 7.38 10.51
N LEU A 21 -4.67 6.55 9.84
CA LEU A 21 -4.43 5.18 10.30
C LEU A 21 -3.79 5.16 11.68
N GLN A 22 -2.84 6.07 11.94
CA GLN A 22 -2.18 6.18 13.24
C GLN A 22 -3.16 6.62 14.34
N GLU A 23 -4.02 7.59 14.08
CA GLU A 23 -5.05 8.04 15.04
C GLU A 23 -6.06 6.95 15.37
N GLU A 24 -6.45 6.14 14.38
CA GLU A 24 -7.42 5.04 14.54
C GLU A 24 -6.80 3.80 15.22
N LEU A 25 -5.54 3.50 14.94
CA LEU A 25 -4.83 2.35 15.51
C LEU A 25 -4.19 2.67 16.88
N LYS A 26 -3.90 3.95 17.16
CA LYS A 26 -3.27 4.40 18.42
C LYS A 26 -2.01 3.58 18.73
N GLU A 27 -1.91 3.05 19.95
CA GLU A 27 -0.78 2.24 20.45
C GLU A 27 -0.61 0.90 19.72
N ASP A 28 -1.60 0.46 18.93
CA ASP A 28 -1.49 -0.76 18.12
C ASP A 28 -0.75 -0.54 16.79
N CYS A 29 -0.06 0.60 16.60
CA CYS A 29 0.76 0.82 15.42
C CYS A 29 2.12 1.48 15.68
N VAL A 30 3.06 1.24 14.77
CA VAL A 30 4.35 1.94 14.71
C VAL A 30 4.47 2.55 13.32
N LEU A 31 4.74 3.84 13.26
CA LEU A 31 4.84 4.60 12.01
C LEU A 31 6.30 4.92 11.70
N CYS A 32 6.77 4.48 10.53
CA CYS A 32 8.11 4.78 9.99
C CYS A 32 7.98 5.56 8.69
N THR A 33 8.58 6.75 8.60
CA THR A 33 8.36 7.66 7.47
C THR A 33 9.64 8.24 6.90
N LEU A 34 9.57 8.69 5.66
CA LEU A 34 10.57 9.53 5.02
C LEU A 34 9.94 10.85 4.53
N PRO A 35 10.67 11.98 4.59
CA PRO A 35 10.13 13.26 4.13
C PRO A 35 9.68 13.22 2.66
N ALA A 36 8.58 13.92 2.35
CA ALA A 36 8.04 14.09 1.01
C ALA A 36 8.90 14.99 0.10
N LYS A 37 10.15 14.58 -0.12
CA LYS A 37 11.10 15.23 -1.02
C LYS A 37 11.76 14.18 -1.90
N LYS A 38 12.01 14.54 -3.16
CA LYS A 38 12.76 13.69 -4.11
C LYS A 38 12.14 12.27 -4.22
N TRP A 39 10.85 12.17 -4.51
CA TRP A 39 10.12 10.89 -4.53
C TRP A 39 10.78 9.82 -5.41
N HIS A 40 11.36 10.21 -6.55
CA HIS A 40 12.13 9.34 -7.44
C HIS A 40 13.28 8.60 -6.74
N TRP A 41 13.91 9.25 -5.76
CA TRP A 41 14.96 8.63 -4.94
C TRP A 41 14.34 7.73 -3.88
N LYS A 42 13.24 8.16 -3.25
CA LYS A 42 12.51 7.35 -2.27
C LYS A 42 12.03 6.04 -2.87
N ALA A 43 11.53 6.06 -4.10
CA ALA A 43 11.09 4.87 -4.83
C ALA A 43 12.21 3.86 -5.13
N ARG A 44 13.48 4.28 -5.07
CA ARG A 44 14.66 3.43 -5.29
C ARG A 44 15.35 3.00 -4.01
N THR A 45 15.40 3.86 -3.00
CA THR A 45 16.32 3.68 -1.86
C THR A 45 15.63 3.59 -0.51
N ALA A 46 14.31 3.79 -0.44
CA ALA A 46 13.60 3.75 0.84
C ALA A 46 13.70 2.38 1.53
N ALA A 47 13.66 1.28 0.77
CA ALA A 47 13.82 -0.07 1.33
C ALA A 47 15.18 -0.24 2.05
N LEU A 48 16.27 0.26 1.45
CA LEU A 48 17.60 0.23 2.04
C LEU A 48 17.67 1.03 3.35
N TYR A 49 16.99 2.18 3.41
CA TYR A 49 16.92 2.96 4.64
C TYR A 49 16.08 2.27 5.72
N PHE A 50 14.91 1.74 5.35
CA PHE A 50 13.98 1.12 6.29
C PHE A 50 14.48 -0.23 6.81
N MET A 51 15.30 -0.98 6.06
CA MET A 51 15.88 -2.21 6.61
C MET A 51 16.71 -1.96 7.87
N GLN A 52 17.32 -0.77 7.99
CA GLN A 52 18.14 -0.37 9.14
C GLN A 52 17.33 0.35 10.22
N THR A 53 16.31 1.12 9.85
CA THR A 53 15.64 2.04 10.77
C THR A 53 14.31 1.53 11.32
N VAL A 54 13.67 0.56 10.67
CA VAL A 54 12.47 -0.10 11.23
C VAL A 54 12.88 -0.92 12.45
N PRO A 55 12.37 -0.62 13.65
CA PRO A 55 12.75 -1.33 14.87
C PRO A 55 12.28 -2.78 14.81
N THR A 56 13.06 -3.69 15.39
CA THR A 56 12.62 -5.08 15.53
C THR A 56 11.53 -5.16 16.59
N ASN A 57 10.39 -5.75 16.24
CA ASN A 57 9.30 -5.99 17.19
C ASN A 57 8.64 -7.33 16.89
N PRO A 58 8.69 -8.32 17.80
CA PRO A 58 8.07 -9.63 17.59
C PRO A 58 6.53 -9.58 17.53
N ASN A 59 5.92 -8.48 17.96
CA ASN A 59 4.47 -8.29 17.98
C ASN A 59 3.93 -7.73 16.66
N TYR A 60 4.79 -7.39 15.69
CA TYR A 60 4.33 -7.05 14.35
C TYR A 60 3.61 -8.22 13.72
N ARG A 61 2.43 -7.94 13.17
CA ARG A 61 1.64 -8.93 12.40
C ARG A 61 1.30 -8.45 11.01
N ILE A 62 1.16 -7.14 10.83
CA ILE A 62 0.78 -6.51 9.57
C ILE A 62 1.82 -5.44 9.23
N LEU A 63 2.25 -5.42 7.98
CA LEU A 63 3.03 -4.35 7.36
C LEU A 63 2.13 -3.66 6.35
N PHE A 64 1.81 -2.40 6.59
CA PHE A 64 1.10 -1.53 5.65
C PHE A 64 2.11 -0.56 5.04
N ALA A 65 2.17 -0.48 3.71
CA ALA A 65 3.07 0.43 3.00
C ALA A 65 2.39 1.10 1.81
N SER A 66 2.87 2.29 1.44
CA SER A 66 2.49 2.92 0.17
C SER A 66 3.23 2.30 -1.03
N SER A 67 2.63 2.38 -2.21
CA SER A 67 3.23 1.90 -3.47
C SER A 67 4.48 2.65 -3.93
N VAL A 68 4.90 3.70 -3.20
CA VAL A 68 6.19 4.36 -3.41
C VAL A 68 7.33 3.47 -2.90
N LEU A 69 7.12 2.71 -1.84
CA LEU A 69 8.12 1.79 -1.31
C LEU A 69 8.27 0.58 -2.24
N ASN A 70 9.52 0.23 -2.61
CA ASN A 70 9.79 -1.09 -3.15
C ASN A 70 9.66 -2.14 -2.03
N LEU A 71 8.47 -2.70 -1.88
CA LEU A 71 8.15 -3.63 -0.81
C LEU A 71 8.88 -4.97 -0.98
N ALA A 72 9.15 -5.38 -2.22
CA ALA A 72 9.87 -6.62 -2.50
C ALA A 72 11.30 -6.58 -1.95
N GLU A 73 12.01 -5.47 -2.14
CA GLU A 73 13.34 -5.26 -1.57
C GLU A 73 13.32 -5.28 -0.05
N LEU A 74 12.41 -4.53 0.59
CA LEU A 74 12.35 -4.50 2.05
C LEU A 74 12.02 -5.87 2.63
N ALA A 75 11.05 -6.59 2.06
CA ALA A 75 10.66 -7.92 2.51
C ALA A 75 11.81 -8.94 2.37
N ALA A 76 12.62 -8.83 1.32
CA ALA A 76 13.79 -9.69 1.12
C ALA A 76 14.93 -9.35 2.08
N LEU A 77 15.21 -8.06 2.31
CA LEU A 77 16.27 -7.59 3.21
C LEU A 77 15.93 -7.78 4.69
N ARG A 78 14.64 -7.88 5.03
CA ARG A 78 14.13 -8.08 6.39
C ARG A 78 13.16 -9.28 6.44
N PRO A 79 13.67 -10.52 6.52
CA PRO A 79 12.83 -11.72 6.58
C PRO A 79 11.80 -11.71 7.72
N ASP A 80 12.12 -11.05 8.84
CA ASP A 80 11.20 -10.83 9.96
C ASP A 80 10.00 -9.94 9.59
N LEU A 81 10.16 -9.03 8.64
CA LEU A 81 9.09 -8.23 8.04
C LEU A 81 8.42 -8.96 6.87
N GLY A 82 9.18 -9.74 6.10
CA GLY A 82 8.68 -10.52 4.95
C GLY A 82 7.58 -11.53 5.32
N LYS A 83 7.65 -12.11 6.53
CA LYS A 83 6.62 -13.03 7.08
C LYS A 83 5.32 -12.33 7.52
N LEU A 84 5.31 -11.02 7.64
CA LEU A 84 4.11 -10.28 8.07
C LEU A 84 3.05 -10.31 6.97
N LYS A 85 1.79 -10.10 7.34
CA LYS A 85 0.77 -9.80 6.33
C LYS A 85 1.05 -8.44 5.72
N LYS A 86 1.24 -8.38 4.40
CA LYS A 86 1.65 -7.19 3.66
C LYS A 86 0.46 -6.58 2.94
N VAL A 87 0.14 -5.34 3.30
CA VAL A 87 -0.88 -4.52 2.66
C VAL A 87 -0.19 -3.37 1.93
N LEU A 88 -0.39 -3.30 0.61
CA LEU A 88 0.20 -2.27 -0.24
C LEU A 88 -0.89 -1.31 -0.71
N TYR A 89 -0.73 -0.01 -0.47
CA TYR A 89 -1.72 1.00 -0.83
C TYR A 89 -1.23 1.91 -1.96
N PHE A 90 -2.02 2.03 -3.03
CA PHE A 90 -1.74 2.85 -4.19
C PHE A 90 -2.45 4.22 -4.09
N HIS A 91 -1.65 5.26 -3.88
CA HIS A 91 -2.05 6.66 -4.10
C HIS A 91 -2.01 6.99 -5.59
N GLU A 92 -0.89 6.66 -6.24
CA GLU A 92 -0.68 6.86 -7.67
C GLU A 92 -0.16 5.59 -8.37
N ASN A 93 -0.43 5.50 -9.66
CA ASN A 93 -0.01 4.43 -10.57
C ASN A 93 1.02 4.97 -11.58
N GLN A 94 2.22 4.40 -11.57
CA GLN A 94 3.32 4.84 -12.45
C GLN A 94 3.22 4.27 -13.87
N LEU A 95 2.36 3.28 -14.13
CA LEU A 95 2.11 2.71 -15.46
C LEU A 95 1.14 3.57 -16.28
N ALA A 96 0.28 4.34 -15.62
CA ALA A 96 -0.71 5.21 -16.28
C ALA A 96 -0.32 6.70 -16.24
N TYR A 97 0.83 7.04 -15.67
CA TYR A 97 1.24 8.44 -15.53
C TYR A 97 1.68 9.00 -16.90
N PRO A 98 1.14 10.15 -17.34
CA PRO A 98 1.52 10.73 -18.62
C PRO A 98 2.95 11.28 -18.54
N VAL A 99 3.90 10.59 -19.17
CA VAL A 99 5.27 11.10 -19.35
C VAL A 99 5.41 11.64 -20.77
N GLN A 100 5.74 12.93 -20.88
CA GLN A 100 5.94 13.60 -22.18
C GLN A 100 7.20 13.07 -22.89
N ASN A 101 8.24 12.72 -22.13
CA ASN A 101 9.49 12.15 -22.60
C ASN A 101 9.88 10.97 -21.70
N TRP A 102 9.66 9.75 -22.18
CA TRP A 102 10.02 8.52 -21.45
C TRP A 102 11.54 8.46 -21.21
N LYS A 103 11.94 8.32 -19.94
CA LYS A 103 13.32 8.00 -19.57
C LYS A 103 13.38 6.58 -19.02
N GLU A 104 14.52 5.92 -19.16
CA GLU A 104 14.76 4.57 -18.62
C GLU A 104 14.46 4.48 -17.11
N ARG A 105 14.72 5.57 -16.38
CA ARG A 105 14.39 5.72 -14.96
C ARG A 105 12.91 5.59 -14.64
N ASP A 106 12.03 5.89 -15.58
CA ASP A 106 10.57 5.83 -15.41
C ASP A 106 10.07 4.38 -15.46
N PHE A 107 10.75 3.53 -16.24
CA PHE A 107 10.50 2.09 -16.23
C PHE A 107 10.74 1.49 -14.83
N GLN A 108 11.76 1.94 -14.11
CA GLN A 108 12.05 1.38 -12.80
C GLN A 108 10.91 1.58 -11.80
N TYR A 109 10.18 2.71 -11.85
CA TYR A 109 9.11 2.95 -10.86
C TYR A 109 7.89 2.04 -11.09
N GLY A 110 7.46 1.89 -12.36
CA GLY A 110 6.40 0.93 -12.69
C GLY A 110 6.81 -0.50 -12.38
N TYR A 111 8.07 -0.86 -12.67
CA TYR A 111 8.63 -2.17 -12.34
C TYR A 111 8.61 -2.44 -10.83
N ASN A 112 9.04 -1.48 -10.01
CA ASN A 112 9.03 -1.59 -8.55
C ASN A 112 7.60 -1.75 -8.00
N GLN A 113 6.61 -1.05 -8.56
CA GLN A 113 5.21 -1.22 -8.17
C GLN A 113 4.69 -2.63 -8.49
N ILE A 114 5.03 -3.19 -9.66
CA ILE A 114 4.66 -4.57 -10.02
C ILE A 114 5.31 -5.58 -9.08
N LEU A 115 6.61 -5.46 -8.80
CA LEU A 115 7.29 -6.34 -7.84
C LEU A 115 6.66 -6.25 -6.44
N SER A 116 6.32 -5.04 -6.00
CA SER A 116 5.68 -4.81 -4.72
C SER A 116 4.30 -5.49 -4.64
N CYS A 117 3.51 -5.46 -5.72
CA CYS A 117 2.24 -6.18 -5.82
C CYS A 117 2.40 -7.70 -5.75
N LEU A 118 3.48 -8.24 -6.33
CA LEU A 118 3.74 -9.68 -6.33
C LEU A 118 4.01 -10.21 -4.91
N VAL A 119 4.75 -9.46 -4.09
CA VAL A 119 5.04 -9.84 -2.70
C VAL A 119 3.94 -9.45 -1.72
N ALA A 120 3.06 -8.50 -2.06
CA ALA A 120 1.95 -8.11 -1.21
C ALA A 120 0.90 -9.23 -1.10
N ASP A 121 0.27 -9.32 0.07
CA ASP A 121 -0.86 -10.22 0.32
C ASP A 121 -2.18 -9.54 -0.09
N VAL A 122 -2.26 -8.22 0.08
CA VAL A 122 -3.42 -7.39 -0.31
C VAL A 122 -2.92 -6.12 -0.98
N VAL A 123 -3.49 -5.78 -2.14
CA VAL A 123 -3.20 -4.56 -2.88
C VAL A 123 -4.45 -3.68 -2.89
N VAL A 124 -4.32 -2.45 -2.41
CA VAL A 124 -5.43 -1.52 -2.23
C VAL A 124 -5.23 -0.32 -3.14
N PHE A 125 -6.26 0.03 -3.91
CA PHE A 125 -6.25 1.20 -4.78
C PHE A 125 -7.25 2.25 -4.30
N ASN A 126 -6.86 3.52 -4.39
CA ASN A 126 -7.72 4.66 -4.02
C ASN A 126 -8.95 4.85 -4.93
N SER A 127 -9.06 4.12 -6.05
CA SER A 127 -10.21 4.15 -6.95
C SER A 127 -10.21 2.94 -7.89
N ALA A 128 -11.39 2.61 -8.45
CA ALA A 128 -11.52 1.57 -9.47
C ALA A 128 -10.75 1.92 -10.75
N PHE A 129 -10.72 3.20 -11.13
CA PHE A 129 -9.93 3.65 -12.29
C PHE A 129 -8.43 3.42 -12.07
N ASN A 130 -7.89 3.76 -10.89
CA ASN A 130 -6.49 3.54 -10.58
C ASN A 130 -6.12 2.04 -10.64
N MET A 131 -6.99 1.18 -10.11
CA MET A 131 -6.83 -0.28 -10.16
C MET A 131 -6.83 -0.82 -11.59
N GLU A 132 -7.88 -0.52 -12.37
CA GLU A 132 -8.03 -1.07 -13.72
C GLU A 132 -6.98 -0.50 -14.68
N SER A 133 -6.66 0.79 -14.59
CA SER A 133 -5.59 1.40 -15.38
C SER A 133 -4.21 0.81 -15.07
N PHE A 134 -3.94 0.41 -13.82
CA PHE A 134 -2.70 -0.29 -13.44
C PHE A 134 -2.68 -1.68 -14.06
N LEU A 135 -3.69 -2.51 -13.74
CA LEU A 135 -3.75 -3.92 -14.11
C LEU A 135 -3.69 -4.13 -15.63
N THR A 136 -4.52 -3.40 -16.38
CA THR A 136 -4.58 -3.52 -17.85
C THR A 136 -3.32 -2.99 -18.55
N SER A 137 -2.53 -2.14 -17.88
CA SER A 137 -1.28 -1.60 -18.42
C SER A 137 -0.08 -2.52 -18.21
N ILE A 138 -0.15 -3.48 -17.27
CA ILE A 138 0.98 -4.38 -16.95
C ILE A 138 1.52 -5.08 -18.20
N GLY A 139 0.61 -5.65 -19.00
CA GLY A 139 1.00 -6.38 -20.21
C GLY A 139 1.69 -5.51 -21.26
N LYS A 140 1.24 -4.26 -21.43
CA LYS A 140 1.90 -3.28 -22.33
C LYS A 140 3.24 -2.85 -21.77
N PHE A 141 3.31 -2.60 -20.47
CA PHE A 141 4.52 -2.16 -19.79
C PHE A 141 5.64 -3.20 -19.83
N MET A 142 5.33 -4.50 -19.67
CA MET A 142 6.31 -5.60 -19.80
C MET A 142 6.86 -5.77 -21.22
N LYS A 143 6.20 -5.24 -22.26
CA LYS A 143 6.75 -5.25 -23.63
C LYS A 143 7.96 -4.34 -23.81
N LEU A 144 8.20 -3.42 -22.87
CA LEU A 144 9.40 -2.59 -22.86
C LEU A 144 10.66 -3.39 -22.49
N ILE A 145 10.51 -4.54 -21.84
CA ILE A 145 11.64 -5.44 -21.57
C ILE A 145 12.11 -6.03 -22.92
N PRO A 146 13.41 -5.95 -23.26
CA PRO A 146 13.91 -6.41 -24.56
C PRO A 146 13.61 -7.88 -24.84
N ASP A 147 13.80 -8.75 -23.84
CA ASP A 147 13.69 -10.21 -23.97
C ASP A 147 13.16 -10.85 -22.67
N HIS A 148 12.79 -12.14 -22.70
CA HIS A 148 12.34 -12.92 -21.52
C HIS A 148 11.18 -12.28 -20.74
N ARG A 149 10.17 -11.80 -21.47
CA ARG A 149 9.06 -11.05 -20.90
C ARG A 149 8.17 -11.95 -20.03
N PRO A 150 7.93 -11.60 -18.75
CA PRO A 150 7.00 -12.32 -17.91
C PRO A 150 5.56 -12.15 -18.44
N LYS A 151 4.78 -13.22 -18.37
CA LYS A 151 3.38 -13.27 -18.82
C LYS A 151 2.44 -13.40 -17.62
N ASP A 152 1.18 -13.09 -17.85
CA ASP A 152 0.08 -13.34 -16.90
C ASP A 152 0.22 -12.68 -15.52
N LEU A 153 1.11 -11.69 -15.36
CA LEU A 153 1.29 -10.96 -14.10
C LEU A 153 -0.01 -10.31 -13.59
N GLU A 154 -0.85 -9.81 -14.50
CA GLU A 154 -2.18 -9.29 -14.15
C GLU A 154 -3.02 -10.36 -13.46
N LYS A 155 -3.03 -11.61 -13.96
CA LYS A 155 -3.81 -12.72 -13.39
C LYS A 155 -3.33 -13.08 -11.98
N ILE A 156 -2.04 -12.88 -11.68
CA ILE A 156 -1.46 -13.12 -10.36
C ILE A 156 -1.82 -11.99 -9.38
N ILE A 157 -1.81 -10.74 -9.86
CA ILE A 157 -2.00 -9.56 -9.00
C ILE A 157 -3.49 -9.27 -8.76
N ARG A 158 -4.34 -9.37 -9.79
CA ARG A 158 -5.76 -9.00 -9.76
C ARG A 158 -6.56 -9.62 -8.60
N PRO A 159 -6.39 -10.92 -8.23
CA PRO A 159 -7.12 -11.52 -7.11
C PRO A 159 -6.81 -10.89 -5.75
N LYS A 160 -5.68 -10.21 -5.62
CA LYS A 160 -5.24 -9.53 -4.39
C LYS A 160 -5.73 -8.08 -4.32
N CYS A 161 -6.27 -7.55 -5.42
CA CYS A 161 -6.62 -6.15 -5.57
C CYS A 161 -8.01 -5.86 -5.01
N GLN A 162 -8.13 -4.72 -4.33
CA GLN A 162 -9.40 -4.18 -3.88
C GLN A 162 -9.38 -2.65 -3.95
N VAL A 163 -10.56 -2.06 -4.09
CA VAL A 163 -10.72 -0.61 -4.10
C VAL A 163 -11.13 -0.14 -2.72
N LEU A 164 -10.39 0.84 -2.21
CA LEU A 164 -10.76 1.56 -1.01
C LEU A 164 -10.49 3.04 -1.24
N TYR A 165 -11.56 3.80 -1.37
CA TYR A 165 -11.49 5.22 -1.68
C TYR A 165 -10.78 6.01 -0.58
N PHE A 166 -10.04 7.02 -1.02
CA PHE A 166 -9.28 7.89 -0.12
C PHE A 166 -10.19 8.48 0.96
N PRO A 167 -9.79 8.42 2.24
CA PRO A 167 -10.63 8.87 3.33
C PRO A 167 -10.65 10.39 3.37
N VAL A 168 -11.84 10.96 3.25
CA VAL A 168 -12.07 12.41 3.42
C VAL A 168 -12.65 12.62 4.81
N ARG A 169 -11.95 13.42 5.63
CA ARG A 169 -12.55 13.95 6.86
C ARG A 169 -13.48 15.08 6.47
N PHE A 170 -14.78 14.82 6.62
CA PHE A 170 -15.75 15.91 6.57
C PHE A 170 -15.63 16.69 7.88
N PRO A 171 -15.41 18.01 7.85
CA PRO A 171 -15.56 18.83 9.05
C PRO A 171 -16.97 18.60 9.59
N ASP A 172 -17.09 18.51 10.91
CA ASP A 172 -18.36 18.26 11.56
C ASP A 172 -19.31 19.46 11.33
N VAL A 173 -20.16 19.34 10.31
CA VAL A 173 -21.16 20.36 9.94
C VAL A 173 -22.33 20.39 10.93
N SER A 174 -22.32 19.52 11.96
CA SER A 174 -23.36 19.49 13.01
C SER A 174 -23.35 20.70 13.94
N ARG A 175 -22.41 21.65 13.81
CA ARG A 175 -22.49 22.95 14.50
C ARG A 175 -23.70 23.82 14.13
N SER A 176 -24.58 23.35 13.23
CA SER A 176 -25.90 23.97 12.99
C SER A 176 -27.09 23.03 13.16
N VAL A 177 -26.91 21.74 13.50
CA VAL A 177 -28.04 20.84 13.80
C VAL A 177 -27.58 19.77 14.80
N HIS A 178 -28.18 19.78 15.99
CA HIS A 178 -27.92 18.85 17.08
C HIS A 178 -28.29 17.42 16.65
N PHE A 179 -27.30 16.54 16.43
CA PHE A 179 -27.51 15.10 16.32
C PHE A 179 -26.67 14.38 17.38
N PRO A 180 -27.25 13.44 18.15
CA PRO A 180 -26.51 12.72 19.20
C PRO A 180 -25.50 11.75 18.58
N HIS A 181 -24.33 11.70 19.22
CA HIS A 181 -23.22 10.75 19.08
C HIS A 181 -23.24 9.83 17.85
N HIS A 182 -22.43 10.14 16.84
CA HIS A 182 -22.19 9.22 15.72
C HIS A 182 -20.89 8.44 15.88
N LYS A 183 -21.04 7.12 15.69
CA LYS A 183 -19.97 6.13 15.50
C LYS A 183 -19.03 6.54 14.36
N LEU A 184 -17.80 6.02 14.41
CA LEU A 184 -16.74 6.18 13.40
C LEU A 184 -17.30 6.23 11.96
N PRO A 185 -16.86 7.17 11.11
CA PRO A 185 -17.31 7.22 9.72
C PRO A 185 -16.98 5.90 9.00
N PRO A 186 -17.91 5.35 8.19
CA PRO A 186 -17.78 4.01 7.59
C PRO A 186 -16.49 3.76 6.78
N VAL A 187 -15.90 4.82 6.22
CA VAL A 187 -14.66 4.74 5.44
C VAL A 187 -13.47 4.34 6.32
N CYS A 188 -13.34 4.91 7.51
CA CYS A 188 -12.26 4.56 8.45
C CYS A 188 -12.39 3.10 8.92
N GLN A 189 -13.62 2.63 9.12
CA GLN A 189 -13.88 1.24 9.48
C GLN A 189 -13.45 0.27 8.39
N ASN A 190 -13.58 0.61 7.10
CA ASN A 190 -13.13 -0.24 6.00
C ASN A 190 -11.60 -0.32 5.90
N TYR A 191 -10.87 0.78 6.14
CA TYR A 191 -9.41 0.75 6.25
C TYR A 191 -8.96 -0.13 7.42
N LEU A 192 -9.56 0.09 8.59
CA LEU A 192 -9.28 -0.71 9.77
C LEU A 192 -9.67 -2.18 9.57
N PHE A 193 -10.73 -2.45 8.83
CA PHE A 193 -11.15 -3.80 8.46
C PHE A 193 -10.21 -4.44 7.45
N ILE A 194 -9.64 -3.72 6.51
CA ILE A 194 -8.63 -4.31 5.60
C ILE A 194 -7.34 -4.63 6.35
N VAL A 195 -6.94 -3.74 7.26
CA VAL A 195 -5.83 -3.97 8.17
C VAL A 195 -6.15 -5.14 9.13
N LYS A 196 -7.35 -5.20 9.73
CA LYS A 196 -7.73 -6.17 10.78
C LYS A 196 -8.32 -7.50 10.25
N ARG A 197 -9.08 -7.55 9.16
CA ARG A 197 -9.69 -8.76 8.56
C ARG A 197 -8.70 -9.66 7.81
N GLY A 198 -7.39 -9.42 7.94
CA GLY A 198 -6.39 -10.48 7.81
C GLY A 198 -6.48 -11.60 8.85
N GLN A 199 -7.47 -11.54 9.74
CA GLN A 199 -7.73 -12.45 10.86
C GLN A 199 -8.56 -13.71 10.52
N GLY A 200 -8.77 -14.11 9.27
CA GLY A 200 -9.68 -15.22 8.96
C GLY A 200 -9.31 -16.07 7.75
N GLY A 201 -8.24 -16.85 7.87
CA GLY A 201 -7.81 -17.84 6.87
C GLY A 201 -7.68 -19.24 7.45
N GLU A 202 -8.50 -19.62 8.44
CA GLU A 202 -8.67 -21.00 8.90
C GLU A 202 -10.14 -21.19 9.32
N ARG A 203 -10.96 -21.75 8.43
CA ARG A 203 -12.17 -22.51 8.79
C ARG A 203 -12.35 -23.68 7.82
N ASN A 204 -12.07 -24.86 8.35
CA ASN A 204 -12.62 -26.18 8.02
C ASN A 204 -12.80 -26.56 6.55
N SER A 205 -11.82 -27.30 6.03
CA SER A 205 -12.06 -28.43 5.12
C SER A 205 -11.79 -29.75 5.87
N ARG A 206 -12.69 -30.07 6.80
CA ARG A 206 -12.99 -31.43 7.25
C ARG A 206 -14.50 -31.54 7.38
N GLU A 207 -15.01 -32.68 6.93
CA GLU A 207 -16.43 -33.07 6.78
C GLU A 207 -17.07 -32.61 5.46
N GLN A 208 -16.83 -33.39 4.39
CA GLN A 208 -17.80 -34.35 3.85
C GLN A 208 -17.08 -35.33 2.92
#